data_AF-A0A4U1MK06-F1
#
_entry.id   AF-A0A4U1MK06-F1
#
_cell.length_a   1.000
_cell.length_b   1.000
_cell.length_c   1.000
_cell.angle_alpha   90.00
_cell.angle_beta   90.00
_cell.angle_gamma   90.00
#
_symmetry.space_group_name_H-M   'P 1'
#
loop_
_entity.id
_entity.type
_entity.pdbx_description
1 polymer ?
#
loop_
_entity_poly.entity_id
_entity_poly.type
_entity_poly.pdbx_seq_one_letter_code
_entity_poly.pdbx_strand_id
1 'polypeptide(L)'
;MKKKYLFIALVFLCMNVFILSANNADAASLNVDRLAGETRLHTAIEISNKGWPEGVDNKERAVILARADKPADALSAAGLSGVKDAPILLSYPSKLNEIVLDELSRLGAAKVYVLGGTSAISENVVTQLKNANFDVERIEGKNRFETAVEINRAAGLEQSEHAYLVNGVTVADALSASSSSAINETPIYLTTKDTIPAELPETIKEITIVGGNAVVSTSLEKELKNRNVIVNRIAGSNRFETNLELIKTTENPKKNILFVRGISSKSGAEDYPDAVTAGGLAQRMNATVFLLHPKGSNQDKAVKNYLKQQNYNAYILGGLNAVPDTPLNKIGIQIPAYAEEVPVLTYHHVLEKQDLRDYHYVGTGKLNNMVTLLDQFEKQMNLLDEKGYQTITLKEFESFIKGVKHVPENSVLLTFDDGQKNNYIRAYPVLKKYGFTAVEFLVTSRVTEETVPFNTDTNQFLSWDEVNDGSDVFEYGSHTHSYHSRETDTRLPYLLSKSKDKIKKDIQKSIDLIGKSTNAFAYPYGAYNSTSIQALNELNVDMAFTVKSGNVKPGDNLLEIKRQSIRPYHSMKDFERIIEVN
;
A
#
# COMPACT_ATOMS: atom_id res chain seq x y z
N MET A 1 -31.80 42.10 -76.04
CA MET A 1 -33.23 42.26 -75.69
C MET A 1 -33.77 40.93 -75.16
N LYS A 2 -34.41 40.97 -73.97
CA LYS A 2 -35.37 40.01 -73.39
C LYS A 2 -34.81 38.62 -73.00
N LYS A 3 -34.78 38.33 -71.68
CA LYS A 3 -35.73 37.47 -70.91
C LYS A 3 -35.41 35.96 -71.11
N LYS A 4 -35.47 35.03 -70.16
CA LYS A 4 -35.87 34.93 -68.74
C LYS A 4 -35.60 33.45 -68.36
N TYR A 5 -35.20 33.22 -67.11
CA TYR A 5 -35.36 32.03 -66.24
C TYR A 5 -35.51 30.62 -66.84
N LEU A 6 -34.73 29.66 -66.33
CA LEU A 6 -35.19 28.61 -65.40
C LEU A 6 -34.24 27.40 -65.45
N PHE A 7 -33.36 27.23 -64.46
CA PHE A 7 -33.32 26.02 -63.62
C PHE A 7 -32.26 26.18 -62.51
N ILE A 8 -32.78 26.34 -61.31
CA ILE A 8 -32.11 26.17 -60.03
C ILE A 8 -31.92 24.66 -59.81
N ALA A 9 -30.81 24.30 -59.16
CA ALA A 9 -30.49 23.02 -58.52
C ALA A 9 -29.34 22.23 -59.17
N LEU A 10 -28.08 22.63 -58.90
CA LEU A 10 -26.97 21.68 -58.70
C LEU A 10 -25.72 22.31 -58.05
N VAL A 11 -25.86 23.08 -56.97
CA VAL A 11 -24.70 23.44 -56.12
C VAL A 11 -25.17 23.47 -54.67
N PHE A 12 -25.31 22.28 -54.06
CA PHE A 12 -25.34 22.14 -52.62
C PHE A 12 -24.60 20.86 -52.25
N LEU A 13 -23.83 20.96 -51.16
CA LEU A 13 -23.09 19.90 -50.48
C LEU A 13 -21.63 19.64 -50.92
N CYS A 14 -20.80 20.67 -50.81
CA CYS A 14 -19.41 20.50 -50.34
C CYS A 14 -19.21 21.45 -49.16
N MET A 15 -19.90 21.14 -48.05
CA MET A 15 -19.76 21.86 -46.79
C MET A 15 -19.00 20.96 -45.81
N ASN A 16 -17.79 21.41 -45.45
CA ASN A 16 -17.12 21.23 -44.17
C ASN A 16 -17.36 19.90 -43.43
N VAL A 17 -16.47 18.94 -43.68
CA VAL A 17 -16.08 17.98 -42.65
C VAL A 17 -14.54 17.89 -42.68
N PHE A 18 -13.88 19.00 -42.32
CA PHE A 18 -12.61 18.88 -41.62
C PHE A 18 -12.98 18.36 -40.23
N ILE A 19 -12.92 17.04 -40.05
CA ILE A 19 -12.80 16.47 -38.71
C ILE A 19 -11.51 17.06 -38.18
N LEU A 20 -11.61 18.13 -37.38
CA LEU A 20 -10.65 18.31 -36.30
C LEU A 20 -10.74 17.01 -35.52
N SER A 21 -9.80 16.11 -35.77
CA SER A 21 -9.33 15.20 -34.74
C SER A 21 -8.93 16.14 -33.61
N ALA A 22 -9.83 16.34 -32.65
CA ALA A 22 -9.45 16.70 -31.32
C ALA A 22 -8.48 15.59 -30.92
N ASN A 23 -7.19 15.84 -31.14
CA ASN A 23 -6.19 15.35 -30.23
C ASN A 23 -6.67 15.87 -28.89
N ASN A 24 -7.44 15.04 -28.17
CA ASN A 24 -7.35 14.99 -26.74
C ASN A 24 -5.85 14.73 -26.52
N ALA A 25 -5.08 15.81 -26.45
CA ALA A 25 -3.86 15.79 -25.70
C ALA A 25 -4.33 15.29 -24.34
N ASP A 26 -4.05 14.01 -24.07
CA ASP A 26 -4.16 13.45 -22.74
C ASP A 26 -3.59 14.52 -21.82
N ALA A 27 -4.46 15.18 -21.06
CA ALA A 27 -4.02 15.89 -19.89
C ALA A 27 -3.42 14.76 -19.04
N ALA A 28 -2.10 14.56 -19.15
CA ALA A 28 -1.40 13.45 -18.56
C ALA A 28 -1.94 13.30 -17.14
N SER A 29 -2.70 12.24 -16.90
CA SER A 29 -3.38 12.04 -15.62
C SER A 29 -2.29 12.05 -14.57
N LEU A 30 -2.29 13.05 -13.69
CA LEU A 30 -1.35 13.17 -12.59
C LEU A 30 -1.37 11.84 -11.83
N ASN A 31 -0.24 11.14 -11.78
CA ASN A 31 -0.18 9.88 -11.06
C ASN A 31 -0.21 10.19 -9.56
N VAL A 32 -1.31 9.83 -8.89
CA VAL A 32 -1.48 9.98 -7.45
C VAL A 32 -1.46 8.60 -6.83
N ASP A 33 -0.42 8.31 -6.05
CA ASP A 33 -0.17 7.01 -5.44
C ASP A 33 -0.06 7.16 -3.92
N ARG A 34 -0.69 6.28 -3.16
CA ARG A 34 -0.69 6.33 -1.69
C ARG A 34 0.06 5.12 -1.14
N LEU A 35 1.22 5.39 -0.55
CA LEU A 35 2.08 4.40 0.09
C LEU A 35 1.68 4.31 1.57
N ALA A 36 0.84 3.34 1.89
CA ALA A 36 0.26 3.21 3.21
C ALA A 36 -0.03 1.75 3.56
N GLY A 37 0.26 1.39 4.80
CA GLY A 37 -0.17 0.12 5.38
C GLY A 37 -0.89 0.30 6.71
N GLU A 38 -1.33 -0.81 7.30
CA GLU A 38 -2.16 -0.82 8.52
C GLU A 38 -1.46 -0.22 9.72
N THR A 39 -0.14 -0.33 9.74
CA THR A 39 0.72 0.20 10.79
C THR A 39 1.83 1.04 10.16
N ARG A 40 2.49 1.84 10.98
CA ARG A 40 3.71 2.55 10.58
C ARG A 40 4.80 1.63 10.02
N LEU A 41 4.88 0.38 10.50
CA LEU A 41 5.83 -0.60 9.98
C LEU A 41 5.45 -0.97 8.53
N HIS A 42 4.17 -1.26 8.29
CA HIS A 42 3.67 -1.55 6.95
C HIS A 42 3.82 -0.34 6.02
N THR A 43 3.55 0.89 6.47
CA THR A 43 3.82 2.09 5.65
C THR A 43 5.29 2.22 5.27
N ALA A 44 6.22 1.93 6.19
CA ALA A 44 7.66 1.92 5.87
C ALA A 44 8.01 0.84 4.82
N ILE A 45 7.36 -0.32 4.90
CA ILE A 45 7.50 -1.41 3.92
C ILE A 45 6.93 -1.01 2.55
N GLU A 46 5.77 -0.35 2.48
CA GLU A 46 5.21 0.16 1.21
C GLU A 46 6.12 1.23 0.57
N ILE A 47 6.73 2.09 1.38
CA ILE A 47 7.75 3.05 0.93
C ILE A 47 8.98 2.31 0.37
N SER A 48 9.41 1.25 1.05
CA SER A 48 10.52 0.40 0.64
C SER A 48 10.23 -0.32 -0.68
N ASN A 49 9.05 -0.93 -0.83
CA ASN A 49 8.61 -1.57 -2.07
C ASN A 49 8.59 -0.58 -3.25
N LYS A 50 8.20 0.68 -3.00
CA LYS A 50 8.18 1.70 -4.05
C LYS A 50 9.58 2.10 -4.52
N GLY A 51 10.52 2.29 -3.60
CA GLY A 51 11.88 2.74 -3.92
C GLY A 51 12.80 1.61 -4.40
N TRP A 52 12.60 0.40 -3.88
CA TRP A 52 13.45 -0.77 -4.06
C TRP A 52 12.61 -2.04 -4.36
N PRO A 53 11.86 -2.06 -5.48
CA PRO A 53 11.01 -3.20 -5.85
C PRO A 53 11.81 -4.49 -6.06
N GLU A 54 13.00 -4.39 -6.66
CA GLU A 54 13.92 -5.51 -6.91
C GLU A 54 14.94 -5.73 -5.77
N GLY A 55 14.79 -5.00 -4.66
CA GLY A 55 15.72 -5.00 -3.53
C GLY A 55 16.79 -3.92 -3.57
N VAL A 56 17.69 -3.93 -2.57
CA VAL A 56 18.84 -3.02 -2.52
C VAL A 56 20.01 -3.60 -3.31
N ASP A 57 20.47 -2.85 -4.33
CA ASP A 57 21.51 -3.26 -5.27
C ASP A 57 22.85 -2.53 -5.07
N ASN A 58 22.94 -1.70 -4.04
CA ASN A 58 24.19 -1.02 -3.66
C ASN A 58 25.21 -1.99 -3.03
N LYS A 59 26.49 -1.58 -3.01
CA LYS A 59 27.62 -2.42 -2.56
C LYS A 59 27.47 -2.99 -1.15
N GLU A 60 26.89 -2.22 -0.23
CA GLU A 60 26.70 -2.65 1.17
C GLU A 60 25.38 -3.42 1.37
N ARG A 61 24.45 -3.36 0.40
CA ARG A 61 23.06 -3.84 0.51
C ARG A 61 22.46 -3.39 1.85
N ALA A 62 22.61 -2.10 2.11
CA ALA A 62 22.32 -1.50 3.41
C ALA A 62 20.83 -1.20 3.59
N VAL A 63 20.34 -1.38 4.81
CA VAL A 63 19.03 -0.91 5.29
C VAL A 63 19.21 -0.16 6.60
N ILE A 64 18.45 0.91 6.81
CA ILE A 64 18.50 1.69 8.05
C ILE A 64 17.30 1.30 8.90
N LEU A 65 17.52 0.98 10.18
CA LEU A 65 16.48 0.62 11.13
C LEU A 65 16.33 1.72 12.20
N ALA A 66 15.18 2.37 12.18
CA ALA A 66 14.84 3.43 13.14
C ALA A 66 13.74 3.00 14.11
N ARG A 67 13.68 3.67 15.27
CA ARG A 67 12.65 3.40 16.28
C ARG A 67 11.27 3.86 15.81
N ALA A 68 10.27 2.98 15.86
CA ALA A 68 8.96 3.23 15.29
C ALA A 68 8.12 4.26 16.08
N ASP A 69 8.15 4.24 17.42
CA ASP A 69 7.28 5.02 18.32
C ASP A 69 7.80 6.43 18.66
N LYS A 70 9.12 6.61 18.65
CA LYS A 70 9.79 7.89 18.95
C LYS A 70 11.07 8.04 18.12
N PRO A 71 11.00 8.33 16.82
CA PRO A 71 12.15 8.32 15.91
C PRO A 71 13.05 9.57 16.04
N ALA A 72 13.35 10.01 17.27
CA ALA A 72 14.13 11.23 17.51
C ALA A 72 15.58 11.13 17.01
N ASP A 73 16.18 9.94 17.14
CA ASP A 73 17.55 9.66 16.70
C ASP A 73 17.64 9.57 15.17
N ALA A 74 16.52 9.41 14.47
CA ALA A 74 16.48 9.28 13.02
C ALA A 74 16.24 10.60 12.28
N LEU A 75 16.20 11.74 12.99
CA LEU A 75 15.96 13.06 12.38
C LEU A 75 17.04 13.48 11.37
N SER A 76 18.28 13.00 11.54
CA SER A 76 19.38 13.22 10.60
C SER A 76 19.63 12.03 9.68
N ALA A 77 18.78 10.99 9.72
CA ALA A 77 18.99 9.75 8.96
C ALA A 77 18.82 9.94 7.45
N ALA A 78 18.19 11.03 7.00
CA ALA A 78 17.92 11.28 5.59
C ALA A 78 19.21 11.36 4.76
N GLY A 79 20.25 12.04 5.26
CA GLY A 79 21.56 12.10 4.59
C GLY A 79 22.22 10.72 4.47
N LEU A 80 22.21 9.92 5.55
CA LEU A 80 22.71 8.54 5.53
C LEU A 80 21.94 7.67 4.51
N SER A 81 20.62 7.79 4.51
CA SER A 81 19.73 7.06 3.61
C SER A 81 19.95 7.44 2.14
N GLY A 82 20.19 8.73 1.87
CA GLY A 82 20.53 9.23 0.54
C GLY A 82 21.87 8.70 0.03
N VAL A 83 22.94 8.86 0.82
CA VAL A 83 24.30 8.41 0.45
C VAL A 83 24.39 6.90 0.30
N LYS A 84 23.74 6.15 1.18
CA LYS A 84 23.75 4.68 1.15
C LYS A 84 22.70 4.10 0.20
N ASP A 85 21.86 4.92 -0.42
CA ASP A 85 20.75 4.49 -1.28
C ASP A 85 19.94 3.36 -0.60
N ALA A 86 19.53 3.62 0.64
CA ALA A 86 19.02 2.61 1.56
C ALA A 86 17.64 3.01 2.11
N PRO A 87 16.66 2.09 2.16
CA PRO A 87 15.38 2.36 2.82
C PRO A 87 15.57 2.54 4.32
N ILE A 88 14.67 3.34 4.93
CA ILE A 88 14.53 3.42 6.38
C ILE A 88 13.32 2.57 6.76
N LEU A 89 13.57 1.42 7.40
CA LEU A 89 12.56 0.59 8.04
C LEU A 89 12.42 0.95 9.52
N LEU A 90 11.35 0.46 10.15
CA LEU A 90 11.01 0.77 11.52
C LEU A 90 10.99 -0.49 12.40
N SER A 91 11.40 -0.35 13.66
CA SER A 91 11.25 -1.39 14.67
C SER A 91 10.71 -0.82 15.98
N TYR A 92 9.92 -1.62 16.70
CA TYR A 92 9.63 -1.31 18.09
C TYR A 92 10.88 -1.55 18.97
N PRO A 93 10.97 -0.93 20.16
CA PRO A 93 12.21 -0.93 20.94
C PRO A 93 12.70 -2.32 21.38
N SER A 94 11.78 -3.21 21.73
CA SER A 94 12.10 -4.49 22.39
C SER A 94 11.93 -5.72 21.51
N LYS A 95 11.28 -5.60 20.35
CA LYS A 95 10.95 -6.74 19.48
C LYS A 95 11.03 -6.33 18.02
N LEU A 96 11.84 -7.06 17.25
CA LEU A 96 11.80 -7.03 15.80
C LEU A 96 10.55 -7.77 15.32
N ASN A 97 9.74 -7.10 14.50
CA ASN A 97 8.55 -7.71 13.91
C ASN A 97 8.97 -8.57 12.71
N GLU A 98 8.30 -9.71 12.52
CA GLU A 98 8.55 -10.66 11.44
C GLU A 98 8.38 -9.99 10.07
N ILE A 99 7.36 -9.14 9.90
CA ILE A 99 7.16 -8.38 8.64
C ILE A 99 8.37 -7.50 8.27
N VAL A 100 9.18 -7.08 9.25
CA VAL A 100 10.40 -6.29 9.01
C VAL A 100 11.55 -7.21 8.62
N LEU A 101 11.63 -8.42 9.20
CA LEU A 101 12.59 -9.44 8.77
C LEU A 101 12.30 -9.93 7.35
N ASP A 102 11.04 -10.11 7.01
CA ASP A 102 10.61 -10.49 5.68
C ASP A 102 10.99 -9.40 4.67
N GLU A 103 10.75 -8.14 5.01
CA GLU A 103 11.15 -7.03 4.15
C GLU A 103 12.68 -6.91 4.01
N LEU A 104 13.45 -7.10 5.08
CA LEU A 104 14.92 -7.16 5.00
C LEU A 104 15.38 -8.29 4.06
N SER A 105 14.70 -9.43 4.10
CA SER A 105 14.98 -10.59 3.24
C SER A 105 14.60 -10.31 1.79
N ARG A 106 13.41 -9.73 1.54
CA ARG A 106 12.95 -9.31 0.20
C ARG A 106 13.90 -8.30 -0.42
N LEU A 107 14.39 -7.35 0.37
CA LEU A 107 15.38 -6.37 -0.06
C LEU A 107 16.74 -7.00 -0.39
N GLY A 108 16.99 -8.24 0.01
CA GLY A 108 18.31 -8.85 -0.09
C GLY A 108 19.35 -8.14 0.76
N ALA A 109 18.93 -7.54 1.89
CA ALA A 109 19.81 -6.76 2.76
C ALA A 109 20.97 -7.61 3.30
N ALA A 110 22.15 -7.03 3.37
CA ALA A 110 23.31 -7.65 4.03
C ALA A 110 23.70 -6.90 5.31
N LYS A 111 23.53 -5.58 5.30
CA LYS A 111 23.92 -4.70 6.39
C LYS A 111 22.73 -3.92 6.93
N VAL A 112 22.62 -3.83 8.25
CA VAL A 112 21.57 -3.07 8.93
C VAL A 112 22.20 -2.03 9.86
N TYR A 113 21.95 -0.76 9.56
CA TYR A 113 22.31 0.36 10.43
C TYR A 113 21.22 0.61 11.46
N VAL A 114 21.48 0.32 12.73
CA VAL A 114 20.52 0.49 13.82
C VAL A 114 20.72 1.85 14.47
N LEU A 115 19.73 2.74 14.38
CA LEU A 115 19.84 4.10 14.87
C LEU A 115 19.42 4.23 16.34
N GLY A 116 20.28 4.90 17.11
CA GLY A 116 20.07 5.21 18.51
C GLY A 116 20.56 4.10 19.45
N GLY A 117 20.65 4.46 20.72
CA GLY A 117 21.17 3.55 21.73
C GLY A 117 20.19 2.46 22.15
N THR A 118 20.59 1.66 23.14
CA THR A 118 19.83 0.47 23.60
C THR A 118 18.44 0.79 24.16
N SER A 119 18.21 2.03 24.62
CA SER A 119 16.89 2.50 25.03
C SER A 119 15.96 2.83 23.86
N ALA A 120 16.52 3.08 22.67
CA ALA A 120 15.80 3.32 21.43
C ALA A 120 15.46 2.00 20.73
N ILE A 121 16.49 1.19 20.47
CA ILE A 121 16.38 -0.17 19.93
C ILE A 121 17.27 -1.07 20.77
N SER A 122 16.67 -2.00 21.50
CA SER A 122 17.35 -2.87 22.46
C SER A 122 18.36 -3.82 21.83
N GLU A 123 19.27 -4.33 22.65
CA GLU A 123 20.19 -5.40 22.26
C GLU A 123 19.48 -6.71 21.86
N ASN A 124 18.25 -6.92 22.33
CA ASN A 124 17.43 -8.06 21.88
C ASN A 124 17.14 -7.96 20.37
N VAL A 125 16.75 -6.78 19.89
CA VAL A 125 16.49 -6.56 18.45
C VAL A 125 17.77 -6.76 17.63
N VAL A 126 18.91 -6.23 18.09
CA VAL A 126 20.21 -6.44 17.44
C VAL A 126 20.60 -7.92 17.40
N THR A 127 20.35 -8.65 18.48
CA THR A 127 20.58 -10.11 18.53
C THR A 127 19.69 -10.85 17.54
N GLN A 128 18.41 -10.48 17.42
CA GLN A 128 17.50 -11.05 16.43
C GLN A 128 18.00 -10.82 14.99
N LEU A 129 18.50 -9.62 14.67
CA LEU A 129 19.09 -9.32 13.36
C LEU A 129 20.34 -10.15 13.08
N LYS A 130 21.27 -10.23 14.04
CA LYS A 130 22.51 -11.03 13.88
C LYS A 130 22.22 -12.52 13.72
N ASN A 131 21.24 -13.05 14.47
CA ASN A 131 20.82 -14.44 14.33
C ASN A 131 20.16 -14.73 12.96
N ALA A 132 19.61 -13.69 12.32
CA ALA A 132 19.14 -13.75 10.94
C ALA A 132 20.26 -13.49 9.89
N ASN A 133 21.53 -13.54 10.31
CA ASN A 133 22.74 -13.37 9.47
C ASN A 133 22.93 -11.99 8.83
N PHE A 134 22.36 -10.93 9.41
CA PHE A 134 22.68 -9.56 9.00
C PHE A 134 23.96 -9.07 9.69
N ASP A 135 24.80 -8.32 8.96
CA ASP A 135 25.82 -7.47 9.56
C ASP A 135 25.14 -6.26 10.20
N VAL A 136 25.39 -6.00 11.48
CA VAL A 136 24.65 -4.98 12.23
C VAL A 136 25.60 -3.96 12.82
N GLU A 137 25.43 -2.71 12.39
CA GLU A 137 26.18 -1.55 12.88
C GLU A 137 25.22 -0.64 13.66
N ARG A 138 25.44 -0.48 14.96
CA ARG A 138 24.68 0.46 15.78
C ARG A 138 25.32 1.84 15.65
N ILE A 139 24.53 2.84 15.28
CA ILE A 139 24.93 4.25 15.24
C ILE A 139 24.25 4.96 16.40
N GLU A 140 25.02 5.31 17.43
CA GLU A 140 24.51 5.92 18.66
C GLU A 140 25.46 6.99 19.22
N GLY A 141 24.89 8.02 19.83
CA GLY A 141 25.59 8.93 20.75
C GLY A 141 24.90 8.96 22.11
N LYS A 142 25.43 9.74 23.07
CA LYS A 142 24.83 9.83 24.42
C LYS A 142 23.42 10.43 24.41
N ASN A 143 23.08 11.14 23.34
CA ASN A 143 21.81 11.81 23.10
C ASN A 143 21.62 12.01 21.59
N ARG A 144 20.43 12.46 21.17
CA ARG A 144 20.11 12.68 19.75
C ARG A 144 21.08 13.60 18.99
N PHE A 145 21.70 14.57 19.68
CA PHE A 145 22.62 15.51 19.06
C PHE A 145 23.93 14.81 18.69
N GLU A 146 24.47 14.00 19.60
CA GLU A 146 25.65 13.17 19.33
C GLU A 146 25.32 12.05 18.34
N THR A 147 24.15 11.41 18.44
CA THR A 147 23.71 10.42 17.44
C THR A 147 23.67 11.01 16.03
N ALA A 148 23.27 12.28 15.87
CA ALA A 148 23.28 12.94 14.57
C ALA A 148 24.69 13.10 13.98
N VAL A 149 25.70 13.37 14.82
CA VAL A 149 27.11 13.42 14.40
C VAL A 149 27.57 12.04 13.92
N GLU A 150 27.24 10.98 14.67
CA GLU A 150 27.58 9.61 14.31
C GLU A 150 26.89 9.14 13.01
N ILE A 151 25.63 9.55 12.79
CA ILE A 151 24.92 9.30 11.53
C ILE A 151 25.64 9.97 10.36
N ASN A 152 26.04 11.24 10.50
CA ASN A 152 26.77 11.95 9.45
C ASN A 152 28.12 11.30 9.16
N ARG A 153 28.82 10.78 10.19
CA ARG A 153 30.08 10.04 10.02
C ARG A 153 29.89 8.70 9.31
N ALA A 154 28.87 7.93 9.70
CA ALA A 154 28.56 6.67 9.03
C ALA A 154 28.16 6.87 7.56
N ALA A 155 27.59 8.03 7.25
CA ALA A 155 27.28 8.46 5.89
C ALA A 155 28.51 8.93 5.10
N GLY A 156 29.67 9.19 5.75
CA GLY A 156 30.83 9.80 5.10
C GLY A 156 30.69 11.30 4.85
N LEU A 157 29.76 11.96 5.54
CA LEU A 157 29.43 13.38 5.37
C LEU A 157 30.21 14.32 6.30
N GLU A 158 31.13 13.79 7.11
CA GLU A 158 31.98 14.58 8.01
C GLU A 158 32.95 15.51 7.28
N GLN A 159 33.22 15.25 6.00
CA GLN A 159 34.07 16.08 5.15
C GLN A 159 33.28 17.19 4.41
N SER A 160 31.96 17.25 4.58
CA SER A 160 31.16 18.29 3.93
C SER A 160 31.59 19.69 4.37
N GLU A 161 31.55 20.66 3.46
CA GLU A 161 31.74 22.07 3.79
C GLU A 161 30.40 22.78 4.12
N HIS A 162 29.28 22.16 3.76
CA HIS A 162 27.93 22.68 3.98
C HIS A 162 27.11 21.77 4.89
N ALA A 163 26.27 22.35 5.74
CA ALA A 163 25.38 21.61 6.63
C ALA A 163 24.03 22.29 6.82
N TYR A 164 22.99 21.48 7.03
CA TYR A 164 21.72 21.94 7.60
C TYR A 164 21.78 21.92 9.12
N LEU A 165 21.38 23.02 9.76
CA LEU A 165 21.27 23.12 11.23
C LEU A 165 19.80 23.29 11.63
N VAL A 166 19.27 22.31 12.35
CA VAL A 166 17.84 22.23 12.74
C VAL A 166 17.69 22.06 14.24
N ASN A 167 16.61 22.56 14.82
CA ASN A 167 16.35 22.35 16.24
C ASN A 167 15.95 20.88 16.52
N GLY A 168 16.74 20.18 17.33
CA GLY A 168 16.53 18.78 17.69
C GLY A 168 15.52 18.53 18.81
N VAL A 169 14.96 19.58 19.42
CA VAL A 169 13.94 19.53 20.49
C VAL A 169 12.55 19.85 19.91
N THR A 170 12.43 20.93 19.14
CA THR A 170 11.23 21.28 18.38
C THR A 170 11.36 20.75 16.96
N VAL A 171 11.36 19.42 16.86
CA VAL A 171 11.69 18.55 15.69
C VAL A 171 10.89 18.78 14.40
N ALA A 172 10.03 19.79 14.37
CA ALA A 172 9.17 20.15 13.26
C ALA A 172 9.96 20.57 12.00
N ASP A 173 11.01 21.36 12.19
CA ASP A 173 11.80 21.93 11.10
C ASP A 173 12.84 20.92 10.58
N ALA A 174 13.27 19.96 11.41
CA ALA A 174 14.17 18.90 11.00
C ALA A 174 13.60 18.07 9.84
N LEU A 175 12.30 17.75 9.88
CA LEU A 175 11.60 17.03 8.80
C LEU A 175 11.58 17.81 7.48
N SER A 176 11.72 19.14 7.53
CA SER A 176 11.70 19.97 6.32
C SER A 176 12.98 19.78 5.51
N ALA A 177 14.11 19.52 6.18
CA ALA A 177 15.42 19.37 5.55
C ALA A 177 15.70 17.95 5.03
N SER A 178 14.81 16.98 5.30
CA SER A 178 15.04 15.57 4.96
C SER A 178 15.25 15.34 3.47
N SER A 179 14.40 15.90 2.58
CA SER A 179 14.59 15.71 1.13
C SER A 179 15.88 16.36 0.65
N SER A 180 16.17 17.58 1.09
CA SER A 180 17.34 18.33 0.62
C SER A 180 18.63 17.67 1.10
N SER A 181 18.64 17.17 2.33
CA SER A 181 19.75 16.41 2.89
C SER A 181 20.01 15.10 2.14
N ALA A 182 18.94 14.34 1.85
CA ALA A 182 19.07 13.07 1.13
C ALA A 182 19.51 13.27 -0.32
N ILE A 183 18.96 14.29 -1.01
CA ILE A 183 19.24 14.54 -2.44
C ILE A 183 20.60 15.17 -2.66
N ASN A 184 20.95 16.17 -1.85
CA ASN A 184 22.19 16.92 -2.00
C ASN A 184 23.34 16.32 -1.16
N GLU A 185 23.13 15.14 -0.55
CA GLU A 185 24.10 14.47 0.31
C GLU A 185 24.69 15.42 1.37
N THR A 186 23.82 16.25 1.97
CA THR A 186 24.23 17.32 2.90
C THR A 186 23.89 16.90 4.34
N PRO A 187 24.84 16.95 5.29
CA PRO A 187 24.59 16.51 6.65
C PRO A 187 23.57 17.39 7.39
N ILE A 188 22.76 16.76 8.23
CA ILE A 188 21.88 17.44 9.18
C ILE A 188 22.52 17.37 10.56
N TYR A 189 22.79 18.51 11.17
CA TYR A 189 23.17 18.61 12.59
C TYR A 189 22.03 19.18 13.42
N LEU A 190 21.93 18.71 14.66
CA LEU A 190 20.89 19.12 15.59
C LEU A 190 21.42 20.18 16.57
N THR A 191 20.59 21.18 16.86
CA THR A 191 20.85 22.23 17.86
C THR A 191 19.71 22.33 18.86
N THR A 192 19.95 22.96 20.00
CA THR A 192 18.85 23.54 20.81
C THR A 192 18.57 24.97 20.32
N LYS A 193 17.72 25.70 21.04
CA LYS A 193 17.44 27.10 20.71
C LYS A 193 18.70 27.97 20.76
N ASP A 194 19.53 27.78 21.76
CA ASP A 194 20.60 28.73 22.10
C ASP A 194 21.99 28.10 22.08
N THR A 195 22.10 26.77 21.94
CA THR A 195 23.37 26.05 21.97
C THR A 195 23.40 24.90 20.97
N ILE A 196 24.57 24.61 20.43
CA ILE A 196 24.84 23.40 19.65
C ILE A 196 25.47 22.37 20.60
N PRO A 197 24.74 21.33 21.05
CA PRO A 197 25.23 20.44 22.10
C PRO A 197 26.34 19.49 21.65
N ALA A 198 26.41 19.18 20.35
CA ALA A 198 27.43 18.32 19.77
C ALA A 198 28.32 19.16 18.84
N GLU A 199 29.64 18.97 18.92
CA GLU A 199 30.58 19.77 18.16
C GLU A 199 30.40 19.58 16.65
N LEU A 200 30.38 20.69 15.91
CA LEU A 200 30.37 20.66 14.44
C LEU A 200 31.80 20.42 13.94
N PRO A 201 32.00 19.58 12.90
CA PRO A 201 33.30 19.42 12.27
C PRO A 201 33.88 20.76 11.79
N GLU A 202 35.20 20.93 11.91
CA GLU A 202 35.89 22.14 11.44
C GLU A 202 35.80 22.35 9.92
N THR A 203 35.48 21.28 9.18
CA THR A 203 35.22 21.29 7.74
C THR A 203 33.99 22.12 7.36
N ILE A 204 32.99 22.22 8.24
CA ILE A 204 31.78 23.02 7.97
C ILE A 204 32.13 24.52 7.86
N LYS A 205 32.00 25.07 6.65
CA LYS A 205 32.21 26.50 6.34
C LYS A 205 30.90 27.23 6.08
N GLU A 206 29.87 26.52 5.66
CA GLU A 206 28.54 27.06 5.43
C GLU A 206 27.48 26.30 6.22
N ILE A 207 26.56 27.03 6.84
CA ILE A 207 25.40 26.48 7.54
C ILE A 207 24.12 27.12 7.00
N THR A 208 23.16 26.28 6.64
CA THR A 208 21.78 26.69 6.45
C THR A 208 20.97 26.34 7.69
N ILE A 209 20.61 27.35 8.48
CA ILE A 209 19.67 27.20 9.59
C ILE A 209 18.27 27.03 8.99
N VAL A 210 17.61 25.92 9.31
CA VAL A 210 16.22 25.66 8.91
C VAL A 210 15.34 25.81 10.16
N GLY A 211 14.63 26.94 10.23
CA GLY A 211 13.81 27.31 11.38
C GLY A 211 13.96 28.79 11.78
N GLY A 212 12.89 29.34 12.34
CA GLY A 212 12.84 30.74 12.78
C GLY A 212 13.59 31.03 14.08
N ASN A 213 13.67 32.31 14.44
CA ASN A 213 14.37 32.78 15.65
C ASN A 213 13.80 32.22 16.97
N ALA A 214 12.55 31.76 16.94
CA ALA A 214 11.89 31.13 18.10
C ALA A 214 12.50 29.77 18.45
N VAL A 215 13.02 29.05 17.45
CA VAL A 215 13.58 27.69 17.60
C VAL A 215 15.10 27.66 17.43
N VAL A 216 15.72 28.60 16.75
CA VAL A 216 17.19 28.75 16.72
C VAL A 216 17.48 30.24 16.84
N SER A 217 18.03 30.67 17.96
CA SER A 217 18.12 32.09 18.31
C SER A 217 19.10 32.86 17.42
N THR A 218 18.89 34.17 17.35
CA THR A 218 19.81 35.09 16.67
C THR A 218 21.16 35.19 17.36
N SER A 219 21.22 34.90 18.67
CA SER A 219 22.47 34.83 19.42
C SER A 219 23.33 33.66 18.94
N LEU A 220 22.75 32.48 18.78
CA LEU A 220 23.47 31.32 18.25
C LEU A 220 23.90 31.54 16.79
N GLU A 221 23.06 32.15 15.96
CA GLU A 221 23.45 32.54 14.59
C GLU A 221 24.66 33.47 14.56
N LYS A 222 24.72 34.45 15.48
CA LYS A 222 25.88 35.36 15.60
C LYS A 222 27.13 34.62 16.07
N GLU A 223 27.00 33.67 16.99
CA GLU A 223 28.11 32.83 17.45
C GLU A 223 28.74 32.05 16.28
N LEU A 224 27.92 31.44 15.43
CA LEU A 224 28.39 30.75 14.22
C LEU A 224 29.12 31.69 13.26
N LYS A 225 28.58 32.88 13.00
CA LYS A 225 29.23 33.90 12.15
C LYS A 225 30.57 34.36 12.73
N ASN A 226 30.67 34.50 14.05
CA ASN A 226 31.93 34.85 14.73
C ASN A 226 33.00 33.74 14.62
N ARG A 227 32.58 32.50 14.35
CA ARG A 227 33.47 31.37 14.04
C ARG A 227 33.85 31.29 12.55
N ASN A 228 33.64 32.37 11.78
CA ASN A 228 33.86 32.45 10.33
C ASN A 228 33.03 31.44 9.52
N VAL A 229 31.87 31.05 10.02
CA VAL A 229 30.91 30.22 9.26
C VAL A 229 29.94 31.14 8.50
N ILE A 230 29.74 30.88 7.22
CA ILE A 230 28.70 31.53 6.41
C ILE A 230 27.36 30.97 6.87
N VAL A 231 26.45 31.83 7.34
CA VAL A 231 25.16 31.38 7.86
C VAL A 231 24.01 31.97 7.05
N ASN A 232 23.24 31.08 6.43
CA ASN A 232 21.99 31.36 5.75
C ASN A 232 20.83 30.86 6.61
N ARG A 233 19.73 31.62 6.72
CA ARG A 233 18.54 31.20 7.48
C ARG A 233 17.33 31.10 6.56
N ILE A 234 16.66 29.95 6.64
CA ILE A 234 15.40 29.68 5.96
C ILE A 234 14.35 29.43 7.03
N ALA A 235 13.28 30.23 7.02
CA ALA A 235 12.22 30.14 8.02
C ALA A 235 10.90 30.66 7.48
N GLY A 236 9.80 30.00 7.88
CA GLY A 236 8.44 30.48 7.73
C GLY A 236 7.80 30.84 9.07
N SER A 237 6.52 31.26 9.06
CA SER A 237 5.78 31.51 10.31
C SER A 237 5.44 30.22 11.07
N ASN A 238 5.51 29.08 10.39
CA ASN A 238 5.28 27.75 10.93
C ASN A 238 6.11 26.72 10.13
N ARG A 239 6.15 25.47 10.61
CA ARG A 239 6.95 24.39 10.01
C ARG A 239 6.66 24.11 8.53
N PHE A 240 5.40 24.27 8.13
CA PHE A 240 4.99 24.00 6.76
C PHE A 240 5.53 25.12 5.86
N GLU A 241 5.45 26.38 6.32
CA GLU A 241 6.04 27.53 5.62
C GLU A 241 7.55 27.43 5.54
N THR A 242 8.22 27.01 6.61
CA THR A 242 9.65 26.71 6.58
C THR A 242 9.98 25.66 5.51
N ASN A 243 9.21 24.57 5.41
CA ASN A 243 9.39 23.55 4.38
C ASN A 243 9.25 24.12 2.97
N LEU A 244 8.22 24.91 2.67
CA LEU A 244 8.07 25.52 1.34
C LEU A 244 9.17 26.54 1.01
N GLU A 245 9.59 27.36 1.97
CA GLU A 245 10.69 28.30 1.73
C GLU A 245 12.01 27.57 1.48
N LEU A 246 12.26 26.44 2.16
CA LEU A 246 13.41 25.59 1.87
C LEU A 246 13.34 25.00 0.47
N ILE A 247 12.19 24.44 0.07
CA ILE A 247 11.97 23.87 -1.26
C ILE A 247 12.23 24.91 -2.36
N LYS A 248 11.69 26.12 -2.20
CA LYS A 248 11.86 27.22 -3.16
C LYS A 248 13.30 27.67 -3.34
N THR A 249 14.10 27.62 -2.27
CA THR A 249 15.45 28.19 -2.24
C THR A 249 16.53 27.17 -2.58
N THR A 250 16.26 25.87 -2.39
CA THR A 250 17.31 24.82 -2.49
C THR A 250 17.03 23.74 -3.52
N GLU A 251 15.78 23.37 -3.80
CA GLU A 251 15.50 22.19 -4.62
C GLU A 251 14.86 22.48 -5.97
N ASN A 252 13.93 23.45 -6.01
CA ASN A 252 12.80 23.50 -6.95
C ASN A 252 12.01 22.16 -6.99
N PRO A 253 10.68 22.19 -7.15
CA PRO A 253 9.86 20.99 -7.09
C PRO A 253 10.26 20.07 -8.24
N LYS A 254 10.67 18.87 -7.88
CA LYS A 254 10.99 17.83 -8.86
C LYS A 254 9.71 17.29 -9.48
N LYS A 255 9.86 16.48 -10.54
CA LYS A 255 8.74 15.77 -11.17
C LYS A 255 8.00 14.87 -10.18
N ASN A 256 8.70 14.29 -9.20
CA ASN A 256 8.08 13.48 -8.16
C ASN A 256 7.94 14.32 -6.88
N ILE A 257 6.79 14.23 -6.22
CA ILE A 257 6.50 14.95 -4.98
C ILE A 257 5.98 13.97 -3.94
N LEU A 258 6.58 13.98 -2.75
CA LEU A 258 6.16 13.20 -1.60
C LEU A 258 5.36 14.09 -0.65
N PHE A 259 4.15 13.71 -0.30
CA PHE A 259 3.31 14.38 0.70
C PHE A 259 3.27 13.54 1.96
N VAL A 260 3.70 14.12 3.08
CA VAL A 260 3.76 13.40 4.35
C VAL A 260 3.27 14.25 5.51
N ARG A 261 2.79 13.60 6.56
CA ARG A 261 2.33 14.28 7.78
C ARG A 261 3.49 15.03 8.45
N GLY A 262 3.38 16.35 8.56
CA GLY A 262 4.40 17.21 9.17
C GLY A 262 4.28 17.44 10.68
N ILE A 263 3.32 16.79 11.35
CA ILE A 263 3.10 16.92 12.80
C ILE A 263 3.05 15.55 13.46
N SER A 264 3.35 15.54 14.77
CA SER A 264 3.22 14.33 15.57
C SER A 264 1.81 13.72 15.49
N SER A 265 1.76 12.39 15.49
CA SER A 265 0.54 11.58 15.55
C SER A 265 -0.24 11.84 16.84
N LYS A 266 0.49 12.12 17.93
CA LYS A 266 -0.03 12.40 19.27
C LYS A 266 0.44 13.78 19.75
N SER A 267 -0.49 14.58 20.27
CA SER A 267 -0.16 15.89 20.84
C SER A 267 0.89 15.75 21.96
N GLY A 268 1.93 16.58 21.95
CA GLY A 268 3.02 16.54 22.93
C GLY A 268 4.02 15.37 22.78
N ALA A 269 3.84 14.48 21.81
CA ALA A 269 4.79 13.40 21.52
C ALA A 269 5.68 13.72 20.31
N GLU A 270 6.79 12.98 20.16
CA GLU A 270 7.63 12.97 18.96
C GLU A 270 7.30 11.75 18.11
N ASP A 271 6.14 11.73 17.47
CA ASP A 271 5.58 10.55 16.80
C ASP A 271 5.28 10.83 15.31
N TYR A 272 6.30 10.80 14.45
CA TYR A 272 6.22 11.09 13.01
C TYR A 272 6.96 10.04 12.16
N PRO A 273 6.66 8.74 12.35
CA PRO A 273 7.39 7.65 11.70
C PRO A 273 7.42 7.75 10.16
N ASP A 274 6.28 8.02 9.53
CA ASP A 274 6.15 8.06 8.07
C ASP A 274 7.00 9.20 7.44
N ALA A 275 7.23 10.29 8.18
CA ALA A 275 8.05 11.41 7.72
C ALA A 275 9.55 11.08 7.76
N VAL A 276 9.98 10.25 8.70
CA VAL A 276 11.37 9.79 8.80
C VAL A 276 11.70 8.84 7.65
N THR A 277 10.75 8.00 7.24
CA THR A 277 10.97 7.03 6.17
C THR A 277 10.97 7.66 4.77
N ALA A 278 10.55 8.93 4.64
CA ALA A 278 10.51 9.64 3.37
C ALA A 278 11.90 9.94 2.77
N GLY A 279 12.95 10.03 3.59
CA GLY A 279 14.28 10.52 3.16
C GLY A 279 14.90 9.69 2.03
N GLY A 280 15.00 8.37 2.20
CA GLY A 280 15.57 7.49 1.17
C GLY A 280 14.76 7.49 -0.11
N LEU A 281 13.42 7.46 0.01
CA LEU A 281 12.53 7.52 -1.15
C LEU A 281 12.67 8.85 -1.90
N ALA A 282 12.85 9.96 -1.17
CA ALA A 282 13.08 11.27 -1.75
C ALA A 282 14.32 11.26 -2.65
N GLN A 283 15.43 10.68 -2.21
CA GLN A 283 16.62 10.56 -3.06
C GLN A 283 16.37 9.61 -4.24
N ARG A 284 15.87 8.39 -3.97
CA ARG A 284 15.67 7.35 -4.99
C ARG A 284 14.79 7.81 -6.16
N MET A 285 13.76 8.59 -5.85
CA MET A 285 12.81 9.10 -6.83
C MET A 285 13.15 10.51 -7.32
N ASN A 286 14.24 11.11 -6.83
CA ASN A 286 14.54 12.53 -7.00
C ASN A 286 13.27 13.37 -6.75
N ALA A 287 12.74 13.28 -5.53
CA ALA A 287 11.43 13.77 -5.15
C ALA A 287 11.49 14.80 -4.01
N THR A 288 10.72 15.86 -4.16
CA THR A 288 10.59 16.91 -3.14
C THR A 288 9.60 16.48 -2.05
N VAL A 289 9.93 16.66 -0.78
CA VAL A 289 9.03 16.32 0.35
C VAL A 289 8.27 17.56 0.83
N PHE A 290 6.94 17.51 0.71
CA PHE A 290 6.02 18.48 1.29
C PHE A 290 5.44 17.97 2.60
N LEU A 291 5.58 18.79 3.64
CA LEU A 291 4.93 18.55 4.93
C LEU A 291 3.49 19.05 4.90
N LEU A 292 2.54 18.20 5.31
CA LEU A 292 1.13 18.54 5.39
C LEU A 292 0.60 18.48 6.82
N HIS A 293 -0.32 19.40 7.13
CA HIS A 293 -1.16 19.31 8.32
C HIS A 293 -2.40 18.46 8.00
N PRO A 294 -2.76 17.43 8.79
CA PRO A 294 -3.90 16.56 8.52
C PRO A 294 -5.26 17.29 8.38
N LYS A 295 -5.40 18.46 9.02
CA LYS A 295 -6.63 19.30 8.93
C LYS A 295 -6.55 20.40 7.86
N GLY A 296 -5.46 20.43 7.09
CA GLY A 296 -5.03 21.58 6.30
C GLY A 296 -4.40 22.67 7.16
N SER A 297 -3.80 23.66 6.50
CA SER A 297 -3.05 24.76 7.08
C SER A 297 -3.30 26.07 6.31
N ASN A 298 -2.91 27.22 6.89
CA ASN A 298 -2.99 28.51 6.19
C ASN A 298 -2.11 28.58 4.93
N GLN A 299 -1.12 27.70 4.84
CA GLN A 299 -0.19 27.66 3.74
C GLN A 299 -0.69 26.86 2.53
N ASP A 300 -1.79 26.10 2.66
CA ASP A 300 -2.29 25.23 1.58
C ASP A 300 -2.47 26.02 0.27
N LYS A 301 -2.87 27.30 0.34
CA LYS A 301 -2.97 28.20 -0.83
C LYS A 301 -1.62 28.49 -1.48
N ALA A 302 -0.57 28.71 -0.68
CA ALA A 302 0.78 28.97 -1.19
C ALA A 302 1.37 27.71 -1.83
N VAL A 303 1.18 26.54 -1.22
CA VAL A 303 1.56 25.24 -1.81
C VAL A 303 0.82 25.02 -3.13
N LYS A 304 -0.51 25.22 -3.16
CA LYS A 304 -1.30 25.12 -4.40
C LYS A 304 -0.77 26.00 -5.52
N ASN A 305 -0.48 27.26 -5.23
CA ASN A 305 0.02 28.21 -6.22
C ASN A 305 1.40 27.80 -6.75
N TYR A 306 2.23 27.22 -5.89
CA TYR A 306 3.55 26.72 -6.26
C TYR A 306 3.45 25.47 -7.15
N LEU A 307 2.58 24.52 -6.79
CA LEU A 307 2.35 23.29 -7.54
C LEU A 307 1.70 23.52 -8.91
N LYS A 308 0.79 24.49 -9.03
CA LYS A 308 0.13 24.85 -10.31
C LYS A 308 1.07 25.17 -11.46
N GLN A 309 2.32 25.50 -11.16
CA GLN A 309 3.33 25.86 -12.15
C GLN A 309 4.05 24.63 -12.72
N GLN A 310 3.71 23.42 -12.27
CA GLN A 310 4.51 22.21 -12.47
C GLN A 310 3.65 21.03 -12.92
N ASN A 311 4.25 20.13 -13.69
CA ASN A 311 3.70 18.79 -13.96
C ASN A 311 4.40 17.79 -13.03
N TYR A 312 3.65 17.09 -12.17
CA TYR A 312 4.22 16.24 -11.13
C TYR A 312 3.45 14.94 -10.90
N ASN A 313 4.16 13.92 -10.43
CA ASN A 313 3.58 12.73 -9.79
C ASN A 313 3.49 12.99 -8.28
N ALA A 314 2.36 12.65 -7.67
CA ALA A 314 2.13 12.82 -6.24
C ALA A 314 2.15 11.46 -5.53
N TYR A 315 2.98 11.34 -4.51
CA TYR A 315 3.06 10.17 -3.65
C TYR A 315 2.68 10.57 -2.23
N ILE A 316 1.70 9.90 -1.64
CA ILE A 316 1.18 10.21 -0.32
C ILE A 316 1.69 9.16 0.66
N LEU A 317 2.48 9.59 1.64
CA LEU A 317 3.09 8.70 2.62
C LEU A 317 2.22 8.63 3.87
N GLY A 318 1.61 7.47 4.10
CA GLY A 318 0.70 7.20 5.20
C GLY A 318 -0.77 7.07 4.80
N GLY A 319 -1.53 6.34 5.61
CA GLY A 319 -2.95 6.06 5.36
C GLY A 319 -3.86 7.29 5.57
N LEU A 320 -5.16 7.10 5.36
CA LEU A 320 -6.17 8.17 5.43
C LEU A 320 -6.20 8.91 6.78
N ASN A 321 -5.82 8.24 7.87
CA ASN A 321 -5.71 8.86 9.20
C ASN A 321 -4.45 9.74 9.36
N ALA A 322 -3.36 9.42 8.66
CA ALA A 322 -2.10 10.16 8.72
C ALA A 322 -2.13 11.37 7.78
N VAL A 323 -2.53 11.15 6.54
CA VAL A 323 -2.67 12.19 5.50
C VAL A 323 -4.06 12.05 4.85
N PRO A 324 -5.10 12.70 5.42
CA PRO A 324 -6.44 12.69 4.84
C PRO A 324 -6.47 13.38 3.48
N ASP A 325 -7.51 13.12 2.69
CA ASP A 325 -7.68 13.74 1.36
C ASP A 325 -7.99 15.24 1.43
N THR A 326 -8.62 15.70 2.52
CA THR A 326 -8.99 17.12 2.70
C THR A 326 -7.81 18.10 2.49
N PRO A 327 -6.65 17.97 3.15
CA PRO A 327 -5.49 18.83 2.87
C PRO A 327 -4.96 18.68 1.44
N LEU A 328 -4.97 17.48 0.86
CA LEU A 328 -4.53 17.21 -0.51
C LEU A 328 -5.42 17.94 -1.54
N ASN A 329 -6.73 17.85 -1.40
CA ASN A 329 -7.70 18.55 -2.22
C ASN A 329 -7.56 20.08 -2.10
N LYS A 330 -7.30 20.60 -0.89
CA LYS A 330 -7.05 22.04 -0.65
C LYS A 330 -5.83 22.55 -1.42
N ILE A 331 -4.77 21.75 -1.51
CA ILE A 331 -3.57 22.12 -2.29
C ILE A 331 -3.69 21.81 -3.79
N GLY A 332 -4.83 21.27 -4.24
CA GLY A 332 -5.12 21.01 -5.65
C GLY A 332 -4.67 19.64 -6.18
N ILE A 333 -4.31 18.70 -5.30
CA ILE A 333 -4.15 17.30 -5.68
C ILE A 333 -5.54 16.72 -5.89
N GLN A 334 -5.79 16.22 -7.10
CA GLN A 334 -7.04 15.54 -7.43
C GLN A 334 -6.89 14.07 -7.07
N ILE A 335 -7.50 13.67 -5.97
CA ILE A 335 -7.59 12.26 -5.58
C ILE A 335 -8.54 11.57 -6.58
N PRO A 336 -8.12 10.46 -7.22
CA PRO A 336 -8.99 9.70 -8.10
C PRO A 336 -10.28 9.27 -7.40
N ALA A 337 -11.36 9.12 -8.18
CA ALA A 337 -12.60 8.56 -7.66
C ALA A 337 -12.36 7.14 -7.12
N TYR A 338 -12.98 6.84 -5.98
CA TYR A 338 -12.74 5.62 -5.22
C TYR A 338 -14.05 4.97 -4.79
N ALA A 339 -14.01 3.66 -4.55
CA ALA A 339 -15.20 2.91 -4.16
C ALA A 339 -15.62 3.29 -2.74
N GLU A 340 -16.92 3.56 -2.53
CA GLU A 340 -17.50 3.64 -1.18
C GLU A 340 -17.88 2.25 -0.66
N GLU A 341 -18.21 1.35 -1.57
CA GLU A 341 -18.49 -0.05 -1.31
C GLU A 341 -17.98 -0.93 -2.44
N VAL A 342 -17.59 -2.16 -2.14
CA VAL A 342 -17.04 -3.12 -3.12
C VAL A 342 -17.95 -4.35 -3.18
N PRO A 343 -18.49 -4.72 -4.36
CA PRO A 343 -19.15 -6.00 -4.54
C PRO A 343 -18.14 -7.15 -4.48
N VAL A 344 -18.49 -8.21 -3.74
CA VAL A 344 -17.74 -9.47 -3.72
C VAL A 344 -18.57 -10.55 -4.38
N LEU A 345 -18.15 -11.04 -5.55
CA LEU A 345 -18.90 -12.01 -6.34
C LEU A 345 -18.44 -13.43 -6.04
N THR A 346 -19.36 -14.40 -5.93
CA THR A 346 -19.00 -15.80 -5.69
C THR A 346 -19.51 -16.73 -6.77
N TYR A 347 -18.58 -17.50 -7.33
CA TYR A 347 -18.78 -18.60 -8.27
C TYR A 347 -18.35 -19.93 -7.63
N HIS A 348 -18.71 -21.07 -8.23
CA HIS A 348 -18.28 -22.39 -7.74
C HIS A 348 -17.85 -23.30 -8.90
N HIS A 349 -18.70 -23.42 -9.93
CA HIS A 349 -18.39 -24.18 -11.15
C HIS A 349 -18.60 -23.31 -12.39
N VAL A 350 -17.59 -23.21 -13.23
CA VAL A 350 -17.70 -22.65 -14.59
C VAL A 350 -17.59 -23.78 -15.61
N LEU A 351 -18.66 -24.02 -16.36
CA LEU A 351 -18.78 -25.19 -17.24
C LEU A 351 -19.31 -24.84 -18.61
N GLU A 352 -18.87 -25.56 -19.64
CA GLU A 352 -19.52 -25.52 -20.94
C GLU A 352 -20.83 -26.32 -20.92
N LYS A 353 -21.77 -25.99 -21.81
CA LYS A 353 -23.05 -26.73 -21.90
C LYS A 353 -22.84 -28.23 -22.17
N GLN A 354 -21.81 -28.58 -22.93
CA GLN A 354 -21.45 -29.97 -23.26
C GLN A 354 -20.81 -30.73 -22.09
N ASP A 355 -20.30 -30.01 -21.08
CA ASP A 355 -19.68 -30.59 -19.89
C ASP A 355 -20.72 -30.88 -18.79
N LEU A 356 -21.99 -30.50 -19.00
CA LEU A 356 -23.08 -30.76 -18.05
C LEU A 356 -23.37 -32.26 -17.96
N ARG A 357 -23.79 -32.67 -16.77
CA ARG A 357 -24.06 -34.06 -16.36
C ARG A 357 -25.24 -34.06 -15.40
N ASP A 358 -25.86 -35.20 -15.18
CA ASP A 358 -27.09 -35.30 -14.35
C ASP A 358 -26.93 -34.71 -12.95
N TYR A 359 -25.75 -34.85 -12.33
CA TYR A 359 -25.48 -34.31 -10.99
C TYR A 359 -25.34 -32.77 -10.95
N HIS A 360 -25.21 -32.12 -12.11
CA HIS A 360 -25.28 -30.65 -12.24
C HIS A 360 -26.73 -30.12 -12.23
N TYR A 361 -27.71 -31.02 -12.24
CA TYR A 361 -29.12 -30.68 -12.13
C TYR A 361 -29.65 -31.10 -10.76
N VAL A 362 -30.57 -30.31 -10.22
CA VAL A 362 -31.39 -30.73 -9.08
C VAL A 362 -32.58 -31.54 -9.58
N GLY A 363 -33.24 -32.33 -8.72
CA GLY A 363 -34.33 -33.25 -9.11
C GLY A 363 -35.55 -32.62 -9.80
N THR A 364 -35.60 -31.29 -9.95
CA THR A 364 -36.58 -30.56 -10.76
C THR A 364 -36.16 -30.33 -12.22
N GLY A 365 -34.98 -30.83 -12.63
CA GLY A 365 -34.40 -30.60 -13.96
C GLY A 365 -33.78 -29.21 -14.15
N LYS A 366 -33.74 -28.38 -13.10
CA LYS A 366 -33.04 -27.08 -13.11
C LYS A 366 -31.56 -27.26 -12.81
N LEU A 367 -30.72 -26.39 -13.36
CA LEU A 367 -29.31 -26.33 -13.00
C LEU A 367 -29.14 -26.07 -11.50
N ASN A 368 -28.15 -26.72 -10.92
CA ASN A 368 -27.71 -26.47 -9.56
C ASN A 368 -27.28 -25.01 -9.41
N ASN A 369 -27.66 -24.37 -8.30
CA ASN A 369 -27.35 -22.96 -7.99
C ASN A 369 -25.84 -22.64 -7.94
N MET A 370 -24.97 -23.64 -7.99
CA MET A 370 -23.52 -23.52 -7.99
C MET A 370 -22.91 -23.48 -9.42
N VAL A 371 -23.72 -23.75 -10.46
CA VAL A 371 -23.24 -23.81 -11.86
C VAL A 371 -23.43 -22.48 -12.56
N THR A 372 -22.36 -21.97 -13.16
CA THR A 372 -22.38 -20.85 -14.13
C THR A 372 -21.89 -21.38 -15.47
N LEU A 373 -22.63 -21.10 -16.56
CA LEU A 373 -22.18 -21.53 -17.88
C LEU A 373 -21.07 -20.61 -18.39
N LEU A 374 -20.10 -21.17 -19.10
CA LEU A 374 -18.95 -20.42 -19.62
C LEU A 374 -19.40 -19.23 -20.49
N ASP A 375 -20.39 -19.42 -21.36
CA ASP A 375 -20.93 -18.34 -22.21
C ASP A 375 -21.62 -17.22 -21.41
N GLN A 376 -22.07 -17.48 -20.19
CA GLN A 376 -22.57 -16.48 -19.27
C GLN A 376 -21.43 -15.79 -18.52
N PHE A 377 -20.45 -16.56 -18.03
CA PHE A 377 -19.28 -16.05 -17.34
C PHE A 377 -18.47 -15.09 -18.22
N GLU A 378 -18.25 -15.44 -19.49
CA GLU A 378 -17.56 -14.56 -20.46
C GLU A 378 -18.29 -13.23 -20.66
N LYS A 379 -19.63 -13.24 -20.71
CA LYS A 379 -20.44 -12.01 -20.83
C LYS A 379 -20.38 -11.16 -19.56
N GLN A 380 -20.32 -11.81 -18.40
CA GLN A 380 -20.17 -11.14 -17.11
C GLN A 380 -18.81 -10.43 -17.01
N MET A 381 -17.73 -11.12 -17.37
CA MET A 381 -16.38 -10.53 -17.36
C MET A 381 -16.26 -9.42 -18.42
N ASN A 382 -16.84 -9.61 -19.61
CA ASN A 382 -16.90 -8.55 -20.63
C ASN A 382 -17.64 -7.30 -20.14
N LEU A 383 -18.77 -7.46 -19.44
CA LEU A 383 -19.52 -6.32 -18.90
C LEU A 383 -18.74 -5.57 -17.82
N LEU A 384 -18.00 -6.28 -16.97
CA LEU A 384 -17.11 -5.66 -15.98
C LEU A 384 -16.05 -4.80 -16.69
N ASP A 385 -15.37 -5.35 -17.70
CA ASP A 385 -14.36 -4.65 -18.49
C ASP A 385 -14.93 -3.43 -19.22
N GLU A 386 -16.08 -3.58 -19.91
CA GLU A 386 -16.77 -2.49 -20.61
C GLU A 386 -17.19 -1.34 -19.68
N LYS A 387 -17.52 -1.66 -18.41
CA LYS A 387 -17.85 -0.67 -17.37
C LYS A 387 -16.62 -0.14 -16.63
N GLY A 388 -15.41 -0.56 -17.00
CA GLY A 388 -14.16 -0.13 -16.40
C GLY A 388 -13.94 -0.68 -14.99
N TYR A 389 -14.55 -1.82 -14.65
CA TYR A 389 -14.26 -2.49 -13.39
C TYR A 389 -12.85 -3.08 -13.38
N GLN A 390 -12.23 -3.05 -12.21
CA GLN A 390 -10.96 -3.69 -11.95
C GLN A 390 -11.10 -4.65 -10.77
N THR A 391 -10.42 -5.78 -10.85
CA THR A 391 -10.32 -6.70 -9.72
C THR A 391 -9.25 -6.24 -8.75
N ILE A 392 -9.51 -6.40 -7.47
CA ILE A 392 -8.56 -6.07 -6.40
C ILE A 392 -8.10 -7.34 -5.68
N THR A 393 -6.86 -7.31 -5.19
CA THR A 393 -6.27 -8.39 -4.38
C THR A 393 -6.88 -8.45 -2.97
N LEU A 394 -6.67 -9.56 -2.26
CA LEU A 394 -7.06 -9.69 -0.85
C LEU A 394 -6.43 -8.60 0.01
N LYS A 395 -5.14 -8.29 -0.20
CA LYS A 395 -4.42 -7.23 0.54
C LYS A 395 -5.02 -5.84 0.32
N GLU A 396 -5.39 -5.52 -0.92
CA GLU A 396 -6.07 -4.26 -1.25
C GLU A 396 -7.46 -4.17 -0.62
N PHE A 397 -8.21 -5.26 -0.70
CA PHE A 397 -9.55 -5.36 -0.15
C PHE A 397 -9.57 -5.24 1.37
N GLU A 398 -8.64 -5.90 2.07
CA GLU A 398 -8.46 -5.76 3.51
C GLU A 398 -8.11 -4.32 3.90
N SER A 399 -7.18 -3.69 3.17
CA SER A 399 -6.77 -2.31 3.42
C SER A 399 -7.94 -1.33 3.23
N PHE A 400 -8.81 -1.60 2.26
CA PHE A 400 -10.05 -0.86 2.04
C PHE A 400 -11.02 -1.00 3.22
N ILE A 401 -11.29 -2.24 3.67
CA ILE A 401 -12.17 -2.49 4.82
C ILE A 401 -11.61 -1.82 6.09
N LYS A 402 -10.29 -1.87 6.31
CA LYS A 402 -9.63 -1.22 7.45
C LYS A 402 -9.56 0.31 7.33
N GLY A 403 -9.94 0.91 6.20
CA GLY A 403 -9.87 2.35 5.97
C GLY A 403 -8.44 2.89 5.87
N VAL A 404 -7.49 2.06 5.45
CA VAL A 404 -6.07 2.43 5.31
C VAL A 404 -5.85 3.21 4.01
N LYS A 405 -6.39 2.69 2.90
CA LYS A 405 -6.31 3.28 1.57
C LYS A 405 -7.65 3.15 0.84
N HIS A 406 -7.83 4.03 -0.14
CA HIS A 406 -8.88 3.91 -1.13
C HIS A 406 -8.54 2.81 -2.16
N VAL A 407 -9.58 2.27 -2.79
CA VAL A 407 -9.49 1.44 -4.01
C VAL A 407 -10.28 2.12 -5.14
N PRO A 408 -9.97 1.85 -6.42
CA PRO A 408 -10.66 2.50 -7.55
C PRO A 408 -12.20 2.40 -7.44
N GLU A 409 -12.92 3.41 -7.94
CA GLU A 409 -14.40 3.49 -7.90
C GLU A 409 -15.08 2.20 -8.36
N ASN A 410 -14.67 1.68 -9.50
CA ASN A 410 -15.20 0.44 -10.06
C ASN A 410 -14.36 -0.77 -9.62
N SER A 411 -14.18 -0.98 -8.32
CA SER A 411 -13.49 -2.18 -7.80
C SER A 411 -14.46 -3.32 -7.57
N VAL A 412 -14.05 -4.56 -7.87
CA VAL A 412 -14.80 -5.79 -7.57
C VAL A 412 -13.85 -6.86 -7.03
N LEU A 413 -14.30 -7.68 -6.09
CA LEU A 413 -13.57 -8.88 -5.68
C LEU A 413 -14.27 -10.12 -6.24
N LEU A 414 -13.55 -10.90 -7.05
CA LEU A 414 -14.05 -12.16 -7.60
C LEU A 414 -13.61 -13.32 -6.70
N THR A 415 -14.55 -14.18 -6.31
CA THR A 415 -14.28 -15.34 -5.46
C THR A 415 -14.86 -16.62 -6.05
N PHE A 416 -14.18 -17.73 -5.83
CA PHE A 416 -14.55 -19.08 -6.22
C PHE A 416 -14.43 -19.99 -4.99
N ASP A 417 -15.38 -20.90 -4.80
CA ASP A 417 -15.33 -21.88 -3.69
C ASP A 417 -15.05 -23.29 -4.23
N ASP A 418 -14.69 -24.20 -3.32
CA ASP A 418 -14.49 -25.64 -3.50
C ASP A 418 -13.19 -26.11 -4.18
N GLY A 419 -12.45 -25.27 -4.91
CA GLY A 419 -11.22 -25.67 -5.60
C GLY A 419 -11.47 -26.62 -6.78
N GLN A 420 -12.52 -26.35 -7.55
CA GLN A 420 -12.96 -27.19 -8.66
C GLN A 420 -12.03 -27.04 -9.86
N LYS A 421 -11.60 -28.16 -10.45
CA LYS A 421 -10.70 -28.15 -11.62
C LYS A 421 -11.27 -27.40 -12.82
N ASN A 422 -12.60 -27.37 -12.96
CA ASN A 422 -13.25 -26.64 -14.04
C ASN A 422 -13.04 -25.10 -13.95
N ASN A 423 -12.80 -24.53 -12.76
CA ASN A 423 -12.48 -23.12 -12.62
C ASN A 423 -11.13 -22.80 -13.27
N TYR A 424 -10.13 -23.64 -13.04
CA TYR A 424 -8.83 -23.53 -13.72
C TYR A 424 -8.93 -23.81 -15.24
N ILE A 425 -9.74 -24.79 -15.66
CA ILE A 425 -9.86 -25.10 -17.10
C ILE A 425 -10.69 -24.06 -17.88
N ARG A 426 -11.68 -23.42 -17.23
CA ARG A 426 -12.68 -22.58 -17.91
C ARG A 426 -12.65 -21.10 -17.49
N ALA A 427 -12.57 -20.81 -16.20
CA ALA A 427 -12.60 -19.44 -15.69
C ALA A 427 -11.24 -18.73 -15.81
N TYR A 428 -10.15 -19.41 -15.43
CA TYR A 428 -8.77 -18.90 -15.52
C TYR A 428 -8.42 -18.23 -16.86
N PRO A 429 -8.60 -18.87 -18.04
CA PRO A 429 -8.23 -18.25 -19.31
C PRO A 429 -9.08 -17.01 -19.63
N VAL A 430 -10.34 -16.98 -19.19
CA VAL A 430 -11.22 -15.81 -19.37
C VAL A 430 -10.76 -14.67 -18.48
N LEU A 431 -10.46 -14.91 -17.20
CA LEU A 431 -9.93 -13.90 -16.29
C LEU A 431 -8.61 -13.32 -16.80
N LYS A 432 -7.68 -14.19 -17.22
CA LYS A 432 -6.39 -13.80 -17.79
C LYS A 432 -6.53 -12.93 -19.03
N LYS A 433 -7.50 -13.21 -19.90
CA LYS A 433 -7.81 -12.40 -21.09
C LYS A 433 -8.14 -10.94 -20.74
N TYR A 434 -8.83 -10.69 -19.62
CA TYR A 434 -9.21 -9.33 -19.18
C TYR A 434 -8.21 -8.73 -18.18
N GLY A 435 -7.14 -9.45 -17.81
CA GLY A 435 -6.23 -9.01 -16.74
C GLY A 435 -6.89 -8.99 -15.35
N PHE A 436 -7.96 -9.77 -15.17
CA PHE A 436 -8.66 -9.89 -13.89
C PHE A 436 -8.02 -10.97 -13.02
N THR A 437 -8.00 -10.71 -11.72
CA THR A 437 -7.58 -11.60 -10.65
C THR A 437 -8.78 -12.04 -9.81
N ALA A 438 -8.64 -13.16 -9.11
CA ALA A 438 -9.70 -13.71 -8.27
C ALA A 438 -9.12 -14.48 -7.08
N VAL A 439 -9.99 -14.85 -6.14
CA VAL A 439 -9.65 -15.68 -4.98
C VAL A 439 -10.34 -17.02 -5.10
N GLU A 440 -9.61 -18.13 -5.01
CA GLU A 440 -10.18 -19.48 -4.96
C GLU A 440 -10.00 -20.12 -3.58
N PHE A 441 -11.12 -20.41 -2.91
CA PHE A 441 -11.14 -21.04 -1.59
C PHE A 441 -11.11 -22.56 -1.72
N LEU A 442 -10.03 -23.17 -1.26
CA LEU A 442 -9.74 -24.60 -1.44
C LEU A 442 -10.27 -25.44 -0.28
N VAL A 443 -10.96 -26.53 -0.60
CA VAL A 443 -11.16 -27.64 0.35
C VAL A 443 -9.92 -28.53 0.25
N THR A 444 -8.92 -28.30 1.10
CA THR A 444 -7.56 -28.84 0.85
C THR A 444 -7.46 -30.36 0.95
N SER A 445 -8.41 -31.06 1.58
CA SER A 445 -8.46 -32.54 1.51
C SER A 445 -8.88 -33.09 0.14
N ARG A 446 -9.39 -32.24 -0.74
CA ARG A 446 -9.80 -32.62 -2.11
C ARG A 446 -8.75 -32.25 -3.16
N VAL A 447 -7.81 -31.37 -2.82
CA VAL A 447 -6.69 -31.03 -3.70
C VAL A 447 -5.82 -32.26 -3.85
N THR A 448 -5.43 -32.55 -5.09
CA THR A 448 -4.72 -33.78 -5.46
C THR A 448 -3.21 -33.56 -5.52
N GLU A 449 -2.44 -34.60 -5.23
CA GLU A 449 -0.97 -34.54 -5.33
C GLU A 449 -0.50 -34.54 -6.79
N GLU A 450 -1.21 -35.23 -7.68
CA GLU A 450 -0.84 -35.36 -9.09
C GLU A 450 -1.90 -34.75 -10.00
N THR A 451 -1.46 -34.03 -11.03
CA THR A 451 -2.35 -33.52 -12.08
C THR A 451 -2.92 -34.67 -12.92
N VAL A 452 -4.24 -34.84 -12.87
CA VAL A 452 -4.96 -35.77 -13.74
C VAL A 452 -5.60 -35.07 -14.95
N PRO A 453 -5.73 -35.72 -16.11
CA PRO A 453 -6.45 -35.15 -17.26
C PRO A 453 -7.87 -34.71 -16.90
N PHE A 454 -8.30 -33.57 -17.45
CA PHE A 454 -9.66 -33.07 -17.21
C PHE A 454 -10.69 -34.02 -17.82
N ASN A 455 -11.63 -34.47 -17.00
CA ASN A 455 -12.71 -35.38 -17.34
C ASN A 455 -14.01 -34.90 -16.69
N THR A 456 -14.97 -34.55 -17.54
CA THR A 456 -16.28 -33.99 -17.18
C THR A 456 -17.27 -35.02 -16.64
N ASP A 457 -16.98 -36.32 -16.73
CA ASP A 457 -17.84 -37.37 -16.17
C ASP A 457 -17.73 -37.49 -14.64
N THR A 458 -16.67 -36.90 -14.07
CA THR A 458 -16.40 -36.93 -12.63
C THR A 458 -16.18 -35.53 -12.10
N ASN A 459 -16.56 -35.30 -10.84
CA ASN A 459 -16.22 -34.04 -10.18
C ASN A 459 -14.75 -34.05 -9.79
N GLN A 460 -13.94 -33.25 -10.48
CA GLN A 460 -12.49 -33.14 -10.26
C GLN A 460 -12.10 -31.84 -9.57
N PHE A 461 -11.07 -31.93 -8.74
CA PHE A 461 -10.49 -30.81 -8.00
C PHE A 461 -9.08 -30.54 -8.50
N LEU A 462 -8.56 -29.37 -8.16
CA LEU A 462 -7.20 -28.97 -8.54
C LEU A 462 -6.15 -29.93 -7.98
N SER A 463 -5.01 -29.98 -8.66
CA SER A 463 -3.75 -30.47 -8.10
C SER A 463 -2.92 -29.32 -7.53
N TRP A 464 -1.96 -29.60 -6.66
CA TRP A 464 -1.06 -28.57 -6.15
C TRP A 464 -0.23 -27.89 -7.25
N ASP A 465 0.14 -28.64 -8.30
CA ASP A 465 0.78 -28.07 -9.49
C ASP A 465 -0.11 -27.05 -10.21
N GLU A 466 -1.42 -27.33 -10.33
CA GLU A 466 -2.39 -26.39 -10.92
C GLU A 466 -2.67 -25.18 -10.02
N VAL A 467 -2.64 -25.36 -8.70
CA VAL A 467 -2.69 -24.24 -7.74
C VAL A 467 -1.47 -23.33 -7.93
N ASN A 468 -0.28 -23.90 -8.10
CA ASN A 468 0.94 -23.13 -8.33
C ASN A 468 0.91 -22.44 -9.70
N ASP A 469 0.51 -23.14 -10.77
CA ASP A 469 0.43 -22.58 -12.12
C ASP A 469 -0.61 -21.47 -12.25
N GLY A 470 -1.78 -21.61 -11.59
CA GLY A 470 -2.85 -20.63 -11.61
C GLY A 470 -2.59 -19.37 -10.77
N SER A 471 -1.47 -19.29 -10.06
CA SER A 471 -1.17 -18.24 -9.07
C SER A 471 -0.93 -16.85 -9.65
N ASP A 472 -0.80 -16.70 -10.97
CA ASP A 472 -0.74 -15.40 -11.64
C ASP A 472 -2.13 -14.72 -11.76
N VAL A 473 -3.21 -15.49 -11.63
CA VAL A 473 -4.61 -15.01 -11.67
C VAL A 473 -5.31 -15.22 -10.32
N PHE A 474 -5.05 -16.35 -9.67
CA PHE A 474 -5.71 -16.73 -8.42
C PHE A 474 -4.85 -16.52 -7.18
N GLU A 475 -5.38 -15.79 -6.22
CA GLU A 475 -5.03 -15.96 -4.82
C GLU A 475 -5.79 -17.15 -4.24
N TYR A 476 -5.22 -17.86 -3.26
CA TYR A 476 -5.84 -19.05 -2.69
C TYR A 476 -6.11 -18.87 -1.20
N GLY A 477 -7.33 -19.22 -0.78
CA GLY A 477 -7.78 -19.16 0.61
C GLY A 477 -8.29 -20.50 1.11
N SER A 478 -8.53 -20.61 2.41
CA SER A 478 -9.02 -21.84 3.02
C SER A 478 -10.55 -21.95 2.93
N HIS A 479 -11.05 -23.08 2.43
CA HIS A 479 -12.44 -23.51 2.57
C HIS A 479 -12.56 -24.72 3.51
N THR A 480 -11.68 -24.78 4.52
CA THR A 480 -11.42 -25.91 5.44
C THR A 480 -10.56 -27.02 4.83
N HIS A 481 -9.99 -27.89 5.68
CA HIS A 481 -9.31 -29.07 5.19
C HIS A 481 -10.31 -30.16 4.86
N SER A 482 -10.99 -30.72 5.85
CA SER A 482 -11.98 -31.79 5.71
C SER A 482 -13.37 -31.40 6.23
N TYR A 483 -13.56 -30.17 6.71
CA TYR A 483 -14.80 -29.75 7.37
C TYR A 483 -15.85 -29.15 6.44
N HIS A 484 -15.65 -29.26 5.13
CA HIS A 484 -16.66 -28.99 4.10
C HIS A 484 -17.67 -30.15 3.99
N SER A 485 -18.37 -30.41 5.10
CA SER A 485 -19.33 -31.51 5.25
C SER A 485 -20.36 -31.22 6.35
N ARG A 486 -21.36 -32.08 6.44
CA ARG A 486 -22.46 -32.01 7.41
C ARG A 486 -22.55 -33.29 8.21
N GLU A 487 -23.07 -33.20 9.43
CA GLU A 487 -23.40 -34.37 10.23
C GLU A 487 -24.44 -35.23 9.49
N THR A 488 -24.27 -36.55 9.55
CA THR A 488 -25.12 -37.49 8.82
C THR A 488 -26.56 -37.45 9.32
N ASP A 489 -26.74 -37.31 10.63
CA ASP A 489 -28.02 -37.36 11.35
C ASP A 489 -28.75 -36.00 11.35
N THR A 490 -28.07 -34.94 11.79
CA THR A 490 -28.68 -33.61 11.97
C THR A 490 -28.58 -32.72 10.74
N ARG A 491 -27.73 -33.09 9.77
CA ARG A 491 -27.36 -32.26 8.60
C ARG A 491 -26.76 -30.90 8.96
N LEU A 492 -26.35 -30.70 10.22
CA LEU A 492 -25.65 -29.49 10.66
C LEU A 492 -24.25 -29.45 10.02
N PRO A 493 -23.83 -28.29 9.46
CA PRO A 493 -22.46 -28.08 9.03
C PRO A 493 -21.46 -28.35 10.15
N TYR A 494 -20.31 -28.94 9.83
CA TYR A 494 -19.28 -29.24 10.84
C TYR A 494 -18.79 -28.00 11.59
N LEU A 495 -18.76 -26.83 10.96
CA LEU A 495 -18.41 -25.58 11.67
C LEU A 495 -19.43 -25.16 12.73
N LEU A 496 -20.65 -25.70 12.71
CA LEU A 496 -21.67 -25.43 13.72
C LEU A 496 -21.73 -26.53 14.79
N SER A 497 -21.31 -27.76 14.47
CA SER A 497 -21.47 -28.92 15.34
C SER A 497 -20.19 -29.35 16.06
N LYS A 498 -19.01 -29.11 15.47
CA LYS A 498 -17.73 -29.56 16.04
C LYS A 498 -17.23 -28.55 17.09
N SER A 499 -16.38 -29.02 18.01
CA SER A 499 -15.76 -28.17 19.03
C SER A 499 -14.75 -27.20 18.41
N LYS A 500 -14.50 -26.07 19.11
CA LYS A 500 -13.50 -25.06 18.71
C LYS A 500 -12.15 -25.67 18.35
N ASP A 501 -11.60 -26.54 19.20
CA ASP A 501 -10.28 -27.14 18.97
C ASP A 501 -10.24 -28.03 17.71
N LYS A 502 -11.35 -28.70 17.40
CA LYS A 502 -11.46 -29.53 16.20
C LYS A 502 -11.55 -28.65 14.95
N ILE A 503 -12.37 -27.60 14.98
CA ILE A 503 -12.46 -26.60 13.91
C ILE A 503 -11.09 -25.96 13.69
N LYS A 504 -10.43 -25.53 14.77
CA LYS A 504 -9.12 -24.88 14.71
C LYS A 504 -8.08 -25.77 14.05
N LYS A 505 -7.98 -27.04 14.46
CA LYS A 505 -7.03 -28.00 13.88
C LYS A 505 -7.27 -28.25 12.40
N ASP A 506 -8.53 -28.35 11.98
CA ASP A 506 -8.88 -28.56 10.58
C ASP A 506 -8.51 -27.33 9.71
N ILE A 507 -8.84 -26.14 10.18
CA ILE A 507 -8.54 -24.89 9.46
C ILE A 507 -7.03 -24.61 9.44
N GLN A 508 -6.32 -24.80 10.56
CA GLN A 508 -4.86 -24.65 10.62
C GLN A 508 -4.20 -25.57 9.59
N LYS A 509 -4.58 -26.84 9.53
CA LYS A 509 -4.04 -27.77 8.53
C LYS A 509 -4.27 -27.28 7.10
N SER A 510 -5.44 -26.69 6.84
CA SER A 510 -5.73 -26.12 5.52
C SER A 510 -4.84 -24.91 5.21
N ILE A 511 -4.63 -24.01 6.18
CA ILE A 511 -3.77 -22.83 6.03
C ILE A 511 -2.31 -23.27 5.79
N ASP A 512 -1.82 -24.23 6.59
CA ASP A 512 -0.47 -24.77 6.48
C ASP A 512 -0.20 -25.38 5.09
N LEU A 513 -1.19 -26.06 4.51
CA LEU A 513 -1.08 -26.67 3.17
C LEU A 513 -1.11 -25.64 2.04
N ILE A 514 -1.87 -24.54 2.19
CA ILE A 514 -1.98 -23.50 1.16
C ILE A 514 -0.70 -22.65 1.11
N GLY A 515 -0.12 -22.33 2.27
CA GLY A 515 1.18 -21.68 2.41
C GLY A 515 1.35 -20.38 1.61
N LYS A 516 0.71 -19.27 2.01
CA LYS A 516 0.86 -17.93 1.40
C LYS A 516 0.58 -16.80 2.41
N SER A 517 0.86 -15.55 2.03
CA SER A 517 0.95 -14.34 2.88
C SER A 517 -0.37 -13.74 3.38
N THR A 518 -1.54 -14.28 3.02
CA THR A 518 -2.84 -13.78 3.52
C THR A 518 -3.75 -14.94 3.94
N ASN A 519 -4.15 -14.95 5.21
CA ASN A 519 -4.99 -15.98 5.79
C ASN A 519 -6.47 -15.67 5.56
N ALA A 520 -6.94 -15.85 4.32
CA ALA A 520 -8.35 -15.71 3.97
C ALA A 520 -9.11 -17.03 4.12
N PHE A 521 -10.36 -16.97 4.58
CA PHE A 521 -11.22 -18.13 4.83
C PHE A 521 -12.62 -17.97 4.24
N ALA A 522 -13.21 -18.98 3.61
CA ALA A 522 -14.64 -18.98 3.28
C ALA A 522 -15.37 -20.00 4.15
N TYR A 523 -16.48 -19.61 4.78
CA TYR A 523 -17.29 -20.54 5.58
C TYR A 523 -18.05 -21.52 4.66
N PRO A 524 -17.84 -22.84 4.77
CA PRO A 524 -18.66 -23.84 4.07
C PRO A 524 -20.16 -23.58 4.28
N TYR A 525 -20.89 -23.50 3.18
CA TYR A 525 -22.33 -23.19 3.16
C TYR A 525 -22.70 -21.82 3.78
N GLY A 526 -21.72 -20.94 4.02
CA GLY A 526 -21.90 -19.71 4.78
C GLY A 526 -22.22 -19.92 6.26
N ALA A 527 -21.94 -21.10 6.81
CA ALA A 527 -22.32 -21.49 8.16
C ALA A 527 -21.24 -21.16 9.18
N TYR A 528 -21.60 -20.33 10.17
CA TYR A 528 -20.69 -19.92 11.24
C TYR A 528 -21.44 -19.58 12.53
N ASN A 529 -20.73 -19.62 13.65
CA ASN A 529 -21.22 -19.20 14.97
C ASN A 529 -20.05 -18.60 15.79
N SER A 530 -20.31 -18.26 17.06
CA SER A 530 -19.27 -17.74 17.96
C SER A 530 -18.10 -18.71 18.17
N THR A 531 -18.33 -20.02 18.09
CA THR A 531 -17.29 -21.05 18.25
C THR A 531 -16.34 -21.05 17.06
N SER A 532 -16.86 -21.00 15.83
CA SER A 532 -16.03 -20.93 14.63
C SER A 532 -15.29 -19.60 14.54
N ILE A 533 -15.93 -18.47 14.86
CA ILE A 533 -15.27 -17.15 14.89
C ILE A 533 -14.13 -17.12 15.92
N GLN A 534 -14.31 -17.71 17.10
CA GLN A 534 -13.22 -17.80 18.08
C GLN A 534 -12.05 -18.65 17.58
N ALA A 535 -12.33 -19.75 16.86
CA ALA A 535 -11.27 -20.56 16.25
C ALA A 535 -10.48 -19.76 15.22
N LEU A 536 -11.14 -18.98 14.36
CA LEU A 536 -10.48 -18.12 13.36
C LEU A 536 -9.61 -17.02 14.01
N ASN A 537 -10.11 -16.39 15.07
CA ASN A 537 -9.33 -15.39 15.83
C ASN A 537 -8.07 -16.00 16.45
N GLU A 538 -8.16 -17.20 17.04
CA GLU A 538 -6.98 -17.90 17.60
C GLU A 538 -5.95 -18.31 16.54
N LEU A 539 -6.37 -18.38 15.27
CA LEU A 539 -5.52 -18.68 14.12
C LEU A 539 -4.96 -17.41 13.46
N ASN A 540 -5.37 -16.22 13.89
CA ASN A 540 -5.08 -14.95 13.20
C ASN A 540 -5.48 -15.02 11.71
N VAL A 541 -6.70 -15.47 11.43
CA VAL A 541 -7.30 -15.37 10.09
C VAL A 541 -7.66 -13.91 9.82
N ASP A 542 -7.16 -13.37 8.72
CA ASP A 542 -7.26 -11.95 8.36
C ASP A 542 -8.68 -11.58 7.92
N MET A 543 -9.28 -12.44 7.09
CA MET A 543 -10.63 -12.25 6.55
C MET A 543 -11.40 -13.55 6.45
N ALA A 544 -12.71 -13.51 6.73
CA ALA A 544 -13.61 -14.64 6.56
C ALA A 544 -14.90 -14.28 5.82
N PHE A 545 -15.20 -15.06 4.78
CA PHE A 545 -16.20 -14.80 3.77
C PHE A 545 -17.45 -15.66 3.96
N THR A 546 -18.60 -15.00 4.05
CA THR A 546 -19.93 -15.61 4.24
C THR A 546 -20.69 -15.69 2.90
N VAL A 547 -21.93 -16.16 2.92
CA VAL A 547 -22.84 -16.07 1.75
C VAL A 547 -23.97 -15.06 1.96
N LYS A 548 -23.84 -14.18 2.97
CA LYS A 548 -24.78 -13.08 3.18
C LYS A 548 -24.60 -12.08 2.05
N SER A 549 -25.68 -11.79 1.32
CA SER A 549 -25.66 -10.86 0.19
C SER A 549 -25.44 -9.43 0.66
N GLY A 550 -24.62 -8.68 -0.08
CA GLY A 550 -24.41 -7.25 0.08
C GLY A 550 -23.00 -6.81 -0.31
N ASN A 551 -22.85 -5.52 -0.60
CA ASN A 551 -21.56 -4.89 -0.85
C ASN A 551 -20.84 -4.63 0.47
N VAL A 552 -19.51 -4.56 0.40
CA VAL A 552 -18.62 -4.43 1.56
C VAL A 552 -18.13 -3.01 1.68
N LYS A 553 -18.15 -2.44 2.89
CA LYS A 553 -17.77 -1.05 3.18
C LYS A 553 -16.58 -0.96 4.12
N PRO A 554 -15.87 0.18 4.15
CA PRO A 554 -14.91 0.45 5.22
C PRO A 554 -15.57 0.30 6.59
N GLY A 555 -14.92 -0.44 7.50
CA GLY A 555 -15.40 -0.74 8.84
C GLY A 555 -16.28 -1.99 8.97
N ASP A 556 -16.63 -2.68 7.87
CA ASP A 556 -17.31 -3.98 7.93
C ASP A 556 -16.47 -5.02 8.70
N ASN A 557 -17.13 -5.99 9.33
CA ASN A 557 -16.46 -7.03 10.11
C ASN A 557 -15.65 -7.96 9.19
N LEU A 558 -14.33 -7.95 9.36
CA LEU A 558 -13.38 -8.76 8.58
C LEU A 558 -13.67 -10.27 8.65
N LEU A 559 -14.29 -10.78 9.72
CA LEU A 559 -14.63 -12.21 9.84
C LEU A 559 -16.06 -12.56 9.40
N GLU A 560 -16.79 -11.60 8.84
CA GLU A 560 -18.17 -11.77 8.35
C GLU A 560 -18.39 -11.08 7.00
N ILE A 561 -17.41 -11.16 6.09
CA ILE A 561 -17.46 -10.51 4.78
C ILE A 561 -18.68 -11.02 3.99
N LYS A 562 -19.47 -10.07 3.47
CA LYS A 562 -20.65 -10.34 2.64
C LYS A 562 -20.20 -10.72 1.23
N ARG A 563 -20.94 -11.63 0.59
CA ARG A 563 -20.71 -12.05 -0.80
C ARG A 563 -22.02 -12.20 -1.56
N GLN A 564 -21.99 -11.80 -2.82
CA GLN A 564 -23.08 -11.92 -3.77
C GLN A 564 -22.86 -13.17 -4.63
N SER A 565 -23.61 -14.22 -4.35
CA SER A 565 -23.49 -15.44 -5.13
C SER A 565 -24.11 -15.28 -6.52
N ILE A 566 -23.34 -15.60 -7.56
CA ILE A 566 -23.84 -15.64 -8.92
C ILE A 566 -24.51 -16.98 -9.18
N ARG A 567 -25.72 -16.94 -9.76
CA ARG A 567 -26.61 -18.08 -9.91
C ARG A 567 -27.00 -18.27 -11.38
N PRO A 568 -27.27 -19.51 -11.83
CA PRO A 568 -27.59 -19.77 -13.24
C PRO A 568 -28.86 -19.07 -13.74
N TYR A 569 -29.75 -18.67 -12.85
CA TYR A 569 -30.98 -17.94 -13.20
C TYR A 569 -30.79 -16.42 -13.27
N HIS A 570 -29.63 -15.87 -12.90
CA HIS A 570 -29.35 -14.45 -13.06
C HIS A 570 -29.16 -14.12 -14.54
N SER A 571 -30.00 -13.20 -15.05
CA SER A 571 -29.80 -12.57 -16.34
C SER A 571 -28.66 -11.56 -16.30
N MET A 572 -28.22 -11.05 -17.45
CA MET A 572 -27.24 -9.96 -17.49
C MET A 572 -27.74 -8.68 -16.80
N LYS A 573 -29.06 -8.43 -16.80
CA LYS A 573 -29.65 -7.32 -16.04
C LYS A 573 -29.61 -7.55 -14.53
N ASP A 574 -29.75 -8.80 -14.09
CA ASP A 574 -29.57 -9.15 -12.67
C ASP A 574 -28.11 -8.96 -12.27
N PHE A 575 -27.19 -9.41 -13.12
CA PHE A 575 -25.76 -9.23 -12.89
C PHE A 575 -25.35 -7.76 -12.83
N GLU A 576 -25.85 -6.92 -13.74
CA GLU A 576 -25.62 -5.46 -13.70
C GLU A 576 -26.09 -4.84 -12.38
N ARG A 577 -27.28 -5.20 -11.90
CA ARG A 577 -27.77 -4.74 -10.58
C ARG A 577 -26.99 -5.28 -9.39
N ILE A 578 -26.37 -6.46 -9.53
CA ILE A 578 -25.53 -7.05 -8.49
C ILE A 578 -24.23 -6.25 -8.34
N ILE A 579 -23.61 -5.84 -9.45
CA ILE A 579 -22.34 -5.11 -9.41
C ILE A 579 -22.52 -3.61 -9.14
N GLU A 580 -23.71 -3.07 -9.37
CA GLU A 580 -24.06 -1.69 -9.02
C GLU A 580 -23.89 -1.44 -7.52
N VAL A 581 -23.20 -0.35 -7.23
CA VAL A 581 -22.98 0.18 -5.89
C VAL A 581 -23.91 1.38 -5.68
N ASN A 582 -24.56 1.48 -4.52
CA ASN A 582 -25.57 2.51 -4.24
C ASN A 582 -24.99 3.79 -3.65
#